data_AF-A0A927AVR2-F1
#
_entry.id   AF-A0A927AVR2-F1
#
_cell.length_a   1.000
_cell.length_b   1.000
_cell.length_c   1.000
_cell.angle_alpha   90.00
_cell.angle_beta   90.00
_cell.angle_gamma   90.00
#
_symmetry.space_group_name_H-M   'P 1'
#
loop_
_entity.id
_entity.type
_entity.pdbx_description
1 polymer ?
#
loop_
_entity_poly.entity_id
_entity_poly.type
_entity_poly.pdbx_seq_one_letter_code
_entity_poly.pdbx_strand_id
1 'polypeptide(L)'
;MKNTLLASLTIVVVFVQCASDKSVKPTVDNEQASSQLMKELVPQLTGSWTMKQLRIKSINNSGQNELKIRKDTTLTNFAILTLARASLQNNPIRDRYEGSIQYASKTYPIRFDLLAGAIAGKGPKAYFLLEYNFPVGYSGPTEKEAYFLERIGILLETFALETVSGSMTWHGLNRGIDQIDLVKN
;
A
#
# COMPACT_ATOMS: atom_id res chain seq x y z
N MET A 1 -71.55 36.08 51.46
CA MET A 1 -70.21 36.48 50.95
C MET A 1 -69.64 35.24 50.27
N LYS A 2 -69.87 35.04 48.97
CA LYS A 2 -68.92 35.31 47.86
C LYS A 2 -67.45 35.08 48.27
N ASN A 3 -66.86 33.97 47.82
CA ASN A 3 -65.76 34.01 46.84
C ASN A 3 -65.29 32.60 46.46
N THR A 4 -65.60 32.24 45.22
CA THR A 4 -64.90 31.31 44.35
C THR A 4 -63.41 31.64 44.28
N LEU A 5 -62.55 30.63 44.46
CA LEU A 5 -61.13 30.72 44.17
C LEU A 5 -60.76 29.60 43.20
N LEU A 6 -60.59 30.00 41.93
CA LEU A 6 -60.02 29.23 40.84
C LEU A 6 -58.62 28.73 41.24
N ALA A 7 -58.41 27.42 41.22
CA ALA A 7 -57.07 26.84 41.23
C ALA A 7 -56.57 26.72 39.79
N SER A 8 -55.66 27.61 39.39
CA SER A 8 -54.96 27.55 38.10
C SER A 8 -53.91 26.44 38.12
N LEU A 9 -54.07 25.49 37.20
CA LEU A 9 -53.15 24.38 36.94
C LEU A 9 -51.99 24.88 36.07
N THR A 10 -50.82 25.13 36.67
CA THR A 10 -49.60 25.51 35.93
C THR A 10 -48.86 24.24 35.50
N ILE A 11 -49.02 23.85 34.23
CA ILE A 11 -48.25 22.77 33.60
C ILE A 11 -46.83 23.30 33.35
N VAL A 12 -45.86 22.87 34.15
CA VAL A 12 -44.43 23.08 33.90
C VAL A 12 -43.99 22.11 32.82
N VAL A 13 -43.96 22.58 31.57
CA VAL A 13 -43.31 21.86 30.46
C VAL A 13 -41.81 22.02 30.64
N VAL A 14 -41.16 21.00 31.21
CA VAL A 14 -39.70 20.90 31.21
C VAL A 14 -39.27 20.59 29.78
N PHE A 15 -38.89 21.62 29.04
CA PHE A 15 -38.18 21.47 27.77
C PHE A 15 -36.81 20.87 28.07
N VAL A 16 -36.72 19.54 28.03
CA VAL A 16 -35.45 18.83 27.86
C VAL A 16 -34.94 19.20 26.46
N GLN A 17 -34.17 20.28 26.38
CA GLN A 17 -33.29 20.51 25.26
C GLN A 17 -32.23 19.40 25.32
N CYS A 18 -32.48 18.29 24.63
CA CYS A 18 -31.40 17.45 24.15
C CYS A 18 -30.53 18.36 23.29
N ALA A 19 -29.43 18.85 23.87
CA ALA A 19 -28.34 19.39 23.10
C ALA A 19 -27.98 18.27 22.11
N SER A 20 -28.18 18.54 20.82
CA SER A 20 -27.71 17.67 19.76
C SER A 20 -26.22 17.45 20.02
N ASP A 21 -25.86 16.23 20.43
CA ASP A 21 -24.48 15.78 20.48
C ASP A 21 -23.95 16.01 19.07
N LYS A 22 -23.26 17.14 18.88
CA LYS A 22 -22.48 17.39 17.68
C LYS A 22 -21.53 16.21 17.64
N SER A 23 -21.79 15.27 16.73
CA SER A 23 -20.92 14.16 16.43
C SER A 23 -19.57 14.78 16.07
N VAL A 24 -18.68 14.85 17.06
CA VAL A 24 -17.29 15.24 16.86
C VAL A 24 -16.71 14.09 16.05
N LYS A 25 -16.67 14.26 14.73
CA LYS A 25 -15.91 13.35 13.89
C LYS A 25 -14.48 13.36 14.44
N PRO A 26 -13.96 12.24 14.96
CA PRO A 26 -12.61 12.23 15.50
C PRO A 26 -11.66 12.66 14.38
N THR A 27 -10.92 13.74 14.61
CA THR A 27 -9.84 14.15 13.73
C THR A 27 -8.76 13.10 13.87
N VAL A 28 -8.63 12.22 12.88
CA VAL A 28 -7.56 11.22 12.85
C VAL A 28 -6.24 11.98 12.77
N ASP A 29 -5.39 11.78 13.77
CA ASP A 29 -3.98 12.18 13.69
C ASP A 29 -3.30 11.29 12.65
N ASN A 30 -3.17 11.82 11.44
CA ASN A 30 -2.61 11.09 10.30
C ASN A 30 -1.12 10.77 10.51
N GLU A 31 -0.38 11.57 11.29
CA GLU A 31 1.04 11.33 11.55
C GLU A 31 1.22 10.17 12.53
N GLN A 32 0.44 10.16 13.61
CA GLN A 32 0.43 9.05 14.56
C GLN A 32 -0.01 7.75 13.90
N ALA A 33 -1.09 7.79 13.10
CA ALA A 33 -1.58 6.61 12.39
C ALA A 33 -0.55 6.09 11.37
N SER A 34 0.12 6.99 10.63
CA SER A 34 1.17 6.61 9.68
C SER A 34 2.38 5.99 10.38
N SER A 35 2.79 6.56 11.51
CA SER A 35 3.88 6.03 12.32
C SER A 35 3.57 4.64 12.89
N GLN A 36 2.32 4.43 13.33
CA GLN A 36 1.86 3.14 13.83
C GLN A 36 1.85 2.08 12.71
N LEU A 37 1.31 2.44 11.53
CA LEU A 37 1.32 1.56 10.37
C LEU A 37 2.75 1.10 10.02
N MET A 38 3.71 2.03 9.98
CA MET A 38 5.10 1.67 9.69
C MET A 38 5.69 0.70 10.72
N LYS A 39 5.44 0.92 12.02
CA LYS A 39 5.90 -0.01 13.08
C LYS A 39 5.35 -1.42 12.91
N GLU A 40 4.10 -1.55 12.47
CA GLU A 40 3.45 -2.84 12.24
C GLU A 40 3.93 -3.53 10.98
N LEU A 41 4.14 -2.78 9.89
CA LEU A 41 4.56 -3.32 8.60
C LEU A 41 6.01 -3.82 8.63
N VAL A 42 6.92 -3.05 9.25
CA VAL A 42 8.37 -3.29 9.18
C VAL A 42 8.79 -4.74 9.49
N PRO A 43 8.38 -5.35 10.62
CA PRO A 43 8.78 -6.72 10.93
C PRO A 43 8.20 -7.75 9.97
N GLN A 44 7.09 -7.44 9.29
CA GLN A 44 6.40 -8.39 8.44
C GLN A 44 7.10 -8.57 7.09
N LEU A 45 7.66 -7.49 6.52
CA LEU A 45 8.17 -7.44 5.14
C LEU A 45 9.48 -8.19 4.91
N THR A 46 10.31 -8.36 5.93
CA THR A 46 11.61 -9.01 5.81
C THR A 46 11.47 -10.52 5.59
N GLY A 47 12.29 -11.07 4.70
CA GLY A 47 12.35 -12.49 4.37
C GLY A 47 12.13 -12.76 2.88
N SER A 48 11.90 -14.03 2.56
CA SER A 48 11.63 -14.48 1.19
C SER A 48 10.14 -14.71 0.98
N TRP A 49 9.68 -14.31 -0.20
CA TRP A 49 8.30 -14.34 -0.62
C TRP A 49 8.18 -14.91 -2.02
N THR A 50 7.25 -15.82 -2.23
CA THR A 50 6.87 -16.24 -3.57
C THR A 50 5.83 -15.27 -4.13
N MET A 51 6.10 -14.64 -5.28
CA MET A 51 5.09 -13.93 -6.06
C MET A 51 4.13 -14.94 -6.69
N LYS A 52 3.12 -15.33 -5.91
CA LYS A 52 2.22 -16.42 -6.23
C LYS A 52 1.34 -16.10 -7.42
N GLN A 53 0.85 -14.86 -7.50
CA GLN A 53 0.08 -14.37 -8.63
C GLN A 53 0.53 -12.95 -9.00
N LEU A 54 0.67 -12.69 -10.29
CA LEU A 54 0.84 -11.37 -10.87
C LEU A 54 -0.31 -11.15 -11.84
N ARG A 55 -1.22 -10.22 -11.51
CA ARG A 55 -2.37 -9.86 -12.31
C ARG A 55 -2.07 -8.58 -13.09
N ILE A 56 -2.23 -8.68 -14.40
CA ILE A 56 -1.93 -7.62 -15.35
C ILE A 56 -3.23 -7.29 -16.05
N LYS A 57 -3.68 -6.05 -15.90
CA LYS A 57 -4.78 -5.48 -16.67
C LYS A 57 -4.27 -5.07 -18.05
N SER A 58 -4.97 -5.48 -19.09
CA SER A 58 -4.66 -5.08 -20.45
C SER A 58 -4.91 -3.59 -20.62
N ILE A 59 -3.85 -2.87 -20.92
CA ILE A 59 -3.92 -1.46 -21.27
C ILE A 59 -3.09 -1.21 -22.53
N ASN A 60 -3.50 -0.24 -23.34
CA ASN A 60 -2.77 0.09 -24.55
C ASN A 60 -1.55 0.96 -24.24
N ASN A 61 -0.44 0.33 -23.85
CA ASN A 61 0.85 1.01 -23.64
C ASN A 61 1.99 0.32 -24.42
N SER A 62 3.11 1.00 -24.60
CA SER A 62 4.25 0.48 -25.37
C SER A 62 4.81 -0.82 -24.79
N GLY A 63 4.96 -0.92 -23.46
CA GLY A 63 5.49 -2.11 -22.79
C GLY A 63 4.65 -3.37 -23.05
N GLN A 64 3.35 -3.32 -22.80
CA GLN A 64 2.42 -4.41 -23.10
C GLN A 64 2.34 -4.67 -24.61
N ASN A 65 2.46 -3.64 -25.44
CA ASN A 65 2.47 -3.79 -26.90
C ASN A 65 3.65 -4.60 -27.41
N GLU A 66 4.85 -4.34 -26.88
CA GLU A 66 6.07 -5.09 -27.20
C GLU A 66 6.01 -6.53 -26.65
N LEU A 67 5.48 -6.70 -25.44
CA LEU A 67 5.28 -8.02 -24.81
C LEU A 67 4.09 -8.81 -25.38
N LYS A 68 3.33 -8.23 -26.31
CA LYS A 68 2.11 -8.80 -26.90
C LYS A 68 1.05 -9.18 -25.85
N ILE A 69 0.99 -8.46 -24.74
CA ILE A 69 -0.10 -8.55 -23.77
C ILE A 69 -1.30 -7.76 -24.34
N ARG A 70 -2.40 -8.47 -24.63
CA ARG A 70 -3.57 -7.94 -25.35
C ARG A 70 -4.88 -8.10 -24.56
N LYS A 71 -4.81 -8.83 -23.45
CA LYS A 71 -5.93 -9.21 -22.60
C LYS A 71 -5.43 -9.28 -21.17
N ASP A 72 -6.35 -9.14 -20.22
CA ASP A 72 -6.04 -9.33 -18.81
C ASP A 72 -5.36 -10.69 -18.63
N THR A 73 -4.22 -10.67 -17.96
CA THR A 73 -3.30 -11.81 -17.90
C THR A 73 -2.94 -12.04 -16.44
N THR A 74 -2.94 -13.31 -16.02
CA THR A 74 -2.43 -13.70 -14.71
C THR A 74 -1.24 -14.63 -14.90
N LEU A 75 -0.09 -14.26 -14.35
CA LEU A 75 1.08 -15.13 -14.24
C LEU A 75 1.10 -15.75 -12.84
N THR A 76 1.46 -17.03 -12.74
CA THR A 76 1.47 -17.77 -11.47
C THR A 76 2.87 -18.26 -11.13
N ASN A 77 3.19 -18.29 -9.83
CA ASN A 77 4.53 -18.59 -9.31
C ASN A 77 5.61 -17.81 -10.08
N PHE A 78 5.38 -16.51 -10.21
CA PHE A 78 6.05 -15.65 -11.17
C PHE A 78 7.55 -15.47 -10.85
N ALA A 79 7.86 -15.16 -9.60
CA ALA A 79 9.21 -14.86 -9.14
C ALA A 79 9.33 -15.08 -7.63
N ILE A 80 10.57 -15.08 -7.11
CA ILE A 80 10.85 -15.03 -5.68
C ILE A 80 11.39 -13.65 -5.34
N LEU A 81 10.80 -13.01 -4.35
CA LEU A 81 11.25 -11.75 -3.78
C LEU A 81 11.94 -12.03 -2.46
N THR A 82 13.16 -11.51 -2.28
CA THR A 82 13.81 -11.51 -0.96
C THR A 82 14.03 -10.08 -0.53
N LEU A 83 13.61 -9.73 0.68
CA LEU A 83 13.72 -8.38 1.23
C LEU A 83 14.43 -8.40 2.58
N ALA A 84 15.27 -7.40 2.78
CA ALA A 84 15.82 -7.03 4.07
C ALA A 84 15.64 -5.52 4.27
N ARG A 85 15.43 -5.12 5.53
CA ARG A 85 15.52 -3.71 5.90
C ARG A 85 16.97 -3.24 5.68
N ALA A 86 17.15 -2.09 5.04
CA ALA A 86 18.48 -1.54 4.80
C ALA A 86 19.19 -1.22 6.13
N SER A 87 20.52 -1.38 6.15
CA SER A 87 21.34 -1.12 7.34
C SER A 87 21.37 0.35 7.73
N LEU A 88 21.25 1.26 6.74
CA LEU A 88 21.20 2.70 6.93
C LEU A 88 19.76 3.20 6.74
N GLN A 89 19.17 3.74 7.81
CA GLN A 89 17.87 4.40 7.79
C GLN A 89 18.11 5.91 7.97
N ASN A 90 17.89 6.68 6.91
CA ASN A 90 18.20 8.12 6.91
C ASN A 90 16.99 9.00 7.24
N ASN A 91 15.82 8.40 7.48
CA ASN A 91 14.57 9.13 7.67
C ASN A 91 13.62 8.34 8.61
N PRO A 92 13.06 8.95 9.67
CA PRO A 92 12.18 8.26 10.61
C PRO A 92 10.78 7.93 10.07
N ILE A 93 10.34 8.59 8.99
CA ILE A 93 9.02 8.38 8.36
C ILE A 93 9.11 7.58 7.05
N ARG A 94 10.31 7.09 6.71
CA ARG A 94 10.54 6.22 5.55
C ARG A 94 11.42 5.06 5.95
N ASP A 95 10.96 3.84 5.72
CA ASP A 95 11.80 2.67 5.90
C ASP A 95 12.32 2.19 4.56
N ARG A 96 13.64 2.15 4.42
CA ARG A 96 14.30 1.63 3.23
C ARG A 96 14.44 0.12 3.30
N TYR A 97 14.09 -0.54 2.20
CA TYR A 97 14.30 -1.96 1.97
C TYR A 97 15.21 -2.17 0.76
N GLU A 98 16.03 -3.22 0.86
CA GLU A 98 16.89 -3.70 -0.19
C GLU A 98 16.70 -5.21 -0.33
N GLY A 99 17.01 -5.74 -1.50
CA GLY A 99 16.83 -7.16 -1.73
C GLY A 99 17.01 -7.56 -3.17
N SER A 100 16.29 -8.60 -3.57
CA SER A 100 16.37 -9.13 -4.92
C SER A 100 15.08 -9.75 -5.41
N ILE A 101 14.85 -9.65 -6.72
CA ILE A 101 13.86 -10.45 -7.44
C ILE A 101 14.60 -11.55 -8.20
N GLN A 102 14.30 -12.79 -7.89
CA GLN A 102 14.72 -13.94 -8.68
C GLN A 102 13.61 -14.28 -9.69
N TYR A 103 13.88 -14.06 -10.97
CA TYR A 103 12.98 -14.36 -12.08
C TYR A 103 13.70 -15.31 -13.04
N ALA A 104 13.08 -16.46 -13.33
CA ALA A 104 13.74 -17.58 -14.00
C ALA A 104 15.07 -17.94 -13.31
N SER A 105 16.19 -18.01 -14.04
CA SER A 105 17.51 -18.31 -13.50
C SER A 105 18.33 -17.06 -13.15
N LYS A 106 17.71 -15.87 -13.13
CA LYS A 106 18.38 -14.58 -12.95
C LYS A 106 17.91 -13.90 -11.67
N THR A 107 18.81 -13.15 -11.06
CA THR A 107 18.56 -12.41 -9.82
C THR A 107 18.89 -10.94 -10.03
N TYR A 108 17.93 -10.08 -9.74
CA TYR A 108 18.02 -8.64 -9.93
C TYR A 108 17.99 -7.92 -8.60
N PRO A 109 19.00 -7.11 -8.26
CA PRO A 109 19.00 -6.35 -7.02
C PRO A 109 17.96 -5.24 -7.11
N ILE A 110 17.18 -5.07 -6.04
CA ILE A 110 16.12 -4.08 -5.94
C ILE A 110 16.23 -3.29 -4.66
N ARG A 111 15.58 -2.13 -4.65
CA ARG A 111 15.35 -1.33 -3.44
C ARG A 111 14.01 -0.62 -3.53
N PHE A 112 13.51 -0.19 -2.37
CA PHE A 112 12.44 0.79 -2.30
C PHE A 112 12.42 1.50 -0.96
N ASP A 113 11.88 2.72 -0.94
CA ASP A 113 11.54 3.45 0.27
C ASP A 113 10.06 3.31 0.55
N LEU A 114 9.71 2.70 1.68
CA LEU A 114 8.33 2.55 2.12
C LEU A 114 7.88 3.82 2.83
N LEU A 115 6.79 4.40 2.34
CA LEU A 115 6.20 5.62 2.87
C LEU A 115 4.75 5.36 3.28
N ALA A 116 4.41 5.66 4.54
CA ALA A 116 3.02 5.73 4.96
C ALA A 116 2.42 7.11 4.61
N GLY A 117 1.21 7.12 4.05
CA GLY A 117 0.48 8.35 3.77
C GLY A 117 -1.02 8.13 3.69
N ALA A 118 -1.80 9.15 4.04
CA ALA A 118 -3.26 9.13 3.92
C ALA A 118 -3.70 9.70 2.56
N ILE A 119 -4.56 8.98 1.83
CA ILE A 119 -5.25 9.54 0.66
C ILE A 119 -6.73 9.72 1.02
N ALA A 120 -7.20 10.97 0.97
CA ALA A 120 -8.62 11.34 1.00
C ALA A 120 -9.43 10.78 2.19
N GLY A 121 -8.88 10.83 3.41
CA GLY A 121 -9.63 10.49 4.65
C GLY A 121 -9.90 9.00 4.86
N LYS A 122 -9.40 8.13 3.97
CA LYS A 122 -9.21 6.71 4.25
C LYS A 122 -7.82 6.61 4.89
N GLY A 123 -7.72 5.93 6.04
CA GLY A 123 -6.52 5.89 6.87
C GLY A 123 -5.21 5.60 6.13
N PRO A 124 -4.06 5.71 6.81
CA PRO A 124 -2.77 5.64 6.14
C PRO A 124 -2.63 4.31 5.38
N LYS A 125 -2.13 4.40 4.15
CA LYS A 125 -1.68 3.27 3.34
C LYS A 125 -0.18 3.41 3.13
N ALA A 126 0.49 2.28 2.96
CA ALA A 126 1.92 2.27 2.67
C ALA A 126 2.13 2.19 1.16
N TYR A 127 3.06 2.99 0.66
CA TYR A 127 3.37 3.13 -0.75
C TYR A 127 4.87 3.04 -0.96
N PHE A 128 5.28 2.53 -2.12
CA PHE A 128 6.69 2.50 -2.49
C PHE A 128 6.86 2.50 -4.00
N LEU A 129 7.98 3.03 -4.48
CA LEU A 129 8.47 2.88 -5.84
C LEU A 129 9.51 1.77 -5.85
N LEU A 130 9.30 0.73 -6.65
CA LEU A 130 10.24 -0.37 -6.75
C LEU A 130 11.32 -0.03 -7.79
N GLU A 131 12.58 0.02 -7.36
CA GLU A 131 13.70 0.37 -8.24
C GLU A 131 14.75 -0.74 -8.29
N TYR A 132 15.59 -0.71 -9.33
CA TYR A 132 16.84 -1.46 -9.29
C TYR A 132 17.81 -0.88 -8.25
N ASN A 133 18.61 -1.75 -7.65
CA ASN A 133 19.70 -1.39 -6.74
C ASN A 133 21.05 -1.90 -7.24
N PHE A 134 21.36 -1.66 -8.52
CA PHE A 134 22.68 -2.00 -9.05
C PHE A 134 23.77 -1.12 -8.41
N PRO A 135 25.00 -1.65 -8.23
CA PRO A 135 26.13 -0.86 -7.77
C PRO A 135 26.39 0.34 -8.68
N VAL A 136 26.88 1.43 -8.09
CA VAL A 136 27.30 2.62 -8.85
C VAL A 136 28.36 2.22 -9.89
N GLY A 137 28.18 2.67 -11.13
CA GLY A 137 29.06 2.33 -12.24
C GLY A 137 28.71 1.03 -12.97
N TYR A 138 27.64 0.33 -12.58
CA TYR A 138 27.13 -0.80 -13.35
C TYR A 138 26.71 -0.35 -14.76
N SER A 139 27.32 -0.96 -15.78
CA SER A 139 27.09 -0.69 -17.21
C SER A 139 26.78 -1.96 -18.00
N GLY A 140 26.31 -3.01 -17.33
CA GLY A 140 25.98 -4.27 -17.98
C GLY A 140 24.83 -4.12 -18.99
N PRO A 141 24.83 -4.92 -20.07
CA PRO A 141 23.74 -4.90 -21.03
C PRO A 141 22.42 -5.32 -20.36
N THR A 142 21.30 -4.74 -20.78
CA THR A 142 19.98 -5.16 -20.33
C THR A 142 19.69 -6.57 -20.86
N GLU A 143 19.57 -7.54 -19.95
CA GLU A 143 19.19 -8.90 -20.26
C GLU A 143 17.69 -8.99 -20.61
N LYS A 144 17.27 -10.05 -21.30
CA LYS A 144 15.87 -10.22 -21.73
C LYS A 144 14.90 -10.29 -20.55
N GLU A 145 15.32 -10.91 -19.46
CA GLU A 145 14.57 -11.04 -18.22
C GLU A 145 14.42 -9.69 -17.51
N ALA A 146 15.50 -8.91 -17.40
CA ALA A 146 15.46 -7.53 -16.89
C ALA A 146 14.52 -6.65 -17.73
N TYR A 147 14.66 -6.71 -19.05
CA TYR A 147 13.78 -6.02 -19.99
C TYR A 147 12.31 -6.39 -19.78
N PHE A 148 12.02 -7.68 -19.60
CA PHE A 148 10.67 -8.15 -19.35
C PHE A 148 10.08 -7.59 -18.04
N LEU A 149 10.85 -7.60 -16.94
CA LEU A 149 10.43 -7.06 -15.64
C LEU A 149 10.13 -5.55 -15.68
N GLU A 150 10.89 -4.79 -16.46
CA GLU A 150 10.60 -3.37 -16.71
C GLU A 150 9.35 -3.19 -17.57
N ARG A 151 9.25 -3.92 -18.69
CA ARG A 151 8.16 -3.72 -19.65
C ARG A 151 6.80 -4.20 -19.16
N ILE A 152 6.77 -5.17 -18.26
CA ILE A 152 5.54 -5.61 -17.60
C ILE A 152 5.12 -4.67 -16.46
N GLY A 153 6.00 -3.75 -16.04
CA GLY A 153 5.71 -2.74 -15.03
C GLY A 153 5.93 -3.20 -13.59
N ILE A 154 6.79 -4.19 -13.33
CA ILE A 154 7.15 -4.53 -11.94
C ILE A 154 8.16 -3.53 -11.42
N LEU A 155 9.19 -3.27 -12.22
CA LEU A 155 10.28 -2.37 -11.87
C LEU A 155 10.00 -0.97 -12.38
N LEU A 156 10.46 0.02 -11.62
CA LEU A 156 10.26 1.45 -11.83
C LEU A 156 8.78 1.88 -11.73
N GLU A 157 7.99 1.14 -10.95
CA GLU A 157 6.57 1.41 -10.73
C GLU A 157 6.22 1.57 -9.25
N THR A 158 5.15 2.32 -9.00
CA THR A 158 4.64 2.60 -7.66
C THR A 158 3.54 1.63 -7.28
N PHE A 159 3.64 1.08 -6.07
CA PHE A 159 2.67 0.16 -5.50
C PHE A 159 2.09 0.71 -4.21
N ALA A 160 0.84 0.36 -3.94
CA ALA A 160 0.29 0.37 -2.60
C ALA A 160 0.46 -1.01 -1.97
N LEU A 161 0.87 -1.03 -0.71
CA LEU A 161 1.19 -2.23 0.06
C LEU A 161 0.07 -2.54 1.03
N GLU A 162 -0.37 -3.80 1.04
CA GLU A 162 -1.23 -4.37 2.06
C GLU A 162 -0.60 -5.67 2.58
N THR A 163 -0.67 -5.91 3.89
CA THR A 163 -0.11 -7.12 4.51
C THR A 163 -1.16 -7.75 5.43
N VAL A 164 -1.26 -9.07 5.38
CA VAL A 164 -2.04 -9.87 6.33
C VAL A 164 -1.16 -11.03 6.73
N SER A 165 -1.08 -11.41 8.01
CA SER A 165 -0.18 -12.45 8.54
C SER A 165 0.26 -13.54 7.53
N GLY A 166 1.49 -13.43 7.01
CA GLY A 166 2.10 -14.41 6.09
C GLY A 166 1.84 -14.16 4.59
N SER A 167 1.07 -13.14 4.25
CA SER A 167 0.79 -12.68 2.90
C SER A 167 0.99 -11.18 2.75
N MET A 168 1.34 -10.79 1.53
CA MET A 168 1.57 -9.41 1.16
C MET A 168 0.99 -9.19 -0.23
N THR A 169 0.27 -8.10 -0.41
CA THR A 169 -0.34 -7.74 -1.68
C THR A 169 0.18 -6.38 -2.12
N TRP A 170 0.70 -6.32 -3.34
CA TRP A 170 1.13 -5.07 -3.97
C TRP A 170 0.12 -4.69 -5.03
N HIS A 171 -0.61 -3.61 -4.79
CA HIS A 171 -1.56 -3.05 -5.74
C HIS A 171 -0.84 -2.06 -6.65
N GLY A 172 -0.82 -2.33 -7.95
CA GLY A 172 -0.18 -1.45 -8.90
C GLY A 172 -0.94 -0.14 -9.02
N LEU A 173 -0.23 0.99 -8.96
CA LEU A 173 -0.84 2.30 -9.15
C LEU A 173 -0.73 2.81 -10.58
N ASN A 174 0.14 2.20 -11.39
CA ASN A 174 0.44 2.61 -12.75
C ASN A 174 0.71 1.41 -13.69
N ARG A 175 0.58 1.65 -15.00
CA ARG A 175 1.10 0.81 -16.11
C ARG A 175 0.63 -0.64 -16.24
N GLY A 176 -0.49 -0.98 -15.59
CA GLY A 176 -1.28 -2.15 -15.94
C GLY A 176 -0.96 -3.39 -15.12
N ILE A 177 -0.07 -3.31 -14.12
CA ILE A 177 -0.16 -4.25 -13.00
C ILE A 177 -1.36 -3.83 -12.17
N ASP A 178 -2.27 -4.78 -11.98
CA ASP A 178 -3.41 -4.62 -11.08
C ASP A 178 -2.97 -4.98 -9.66
N GLN A 179 -2.43 -6.20 -9.51
CA GLN A 179 -2.13 -6.78 -8.21
C GLN A 179 -0.99 -7.81 -8.30
N ILE A 180 -0.14 -7.86 -7.28
CA ILE A 180 0.81 -8.94 -7.04
C ILE A 180 0.49 -9.55 -5.68
N ASP A 181 0.21 -10.85 -5.65
CA ASP A 181 0.01 -11.62 -4.42
C ASP A 181 1.29 -12.35 -4.05
N LEU A 182 1.79 -12.06 -2.86
CA LEU A 182 3.00 -12.64 -2.30
C LEU A 182 2.67 -13.48 -1.07
N VAL A 183 3.30 -14.64 -0.98
CA VAL A 183 3.16 -15.56 0.16
C VAL A 183 4.55 -15.80 0.73
N LYS A 184 4.67 -15.73 2.06
CA LYS A 184 5.94 -15.95 2.74
C LYS A 184 6.38 -17.41 2.58
N ASN A 185 7.66 -17.61 2.30
CA ASN A 185 8.25 -18.94 2.19
C ASN A 185 8.55 -19.53 3.58
#